data_AF-A0A948D206-F1
#
_entry.id   AF-A0A948D206-F1
#
_cell.length_a   1.000
_cell.length_b   1.000
_cell.length_c   1.000
_cell.angle_alpha   90.00
_cell.angle_beta   90.00
_cell.angle_gamma   90.00
#
_symmetry.space_group_name_H-M   'P 1'
#
loop_
_entity.id
_entity.type
_entity.pdbx_description
1 polymer ?
#
loop_
_entity_poly.entity_id
_entity_poly.type
_entity_poly.pdbx_seq_one_letter_code
_entity_poly.pdbx_strand_id
1 'polypeptide(L)'
;YVGLEPIRRKQFKIEQIRKYLPHLKKFVNEAISPRMHSIIEEELFSYFRKNQIHLDHGYSVYIIQELPDDRAGSSKSGVLNSLFSAVLVDIGRLKMQDIENWKKLPSKKLFNTSSDFFKYLRLVVNFHAKVSPWIIMGSSLVVSFLNSKYPIVLFPKEELPEFRIQYQNTYEKPQQSERLFDPPIQFYRFEEMFNKGLSNWPFDFGLIFTGSFSDECDRWFRLDQVGNYLAHSVSYNRQIFDKKLSVNLKRPPLFYKLVNNADRKFLWKHHLSSWIMNDLMILYALRKCFYYGFNEGNAKELLRLFGNQSLFIRLFDWKSGKLDDIVKHIKDYFNKREELFDVFTDSYSLNRKLVFVGERGQPQQIMQELLAQLKKKYSKEVSLDYISWVDGLEPDGLRIEQSLNEAKSSPILPVGMTKSLVWKRELQPKQYLLTPRLKEAFIHYMDIAIDFEDHKIIIKGKALTSKQIHSTSATKEILECLLSKYGRIVNGSDIPVEAYRDRNELQSKIIGPLKKVARKKLLVNLPIEITGKLGKNYSIKIKPNDLKIAVIKPIM
;
A
#
# COMPACT_ATOMS: atom_id res chain seq x y z
N TYR A 1 1.71 1.62 3.87
CA TYR A 1 0.62 1.64 4.87
C TYR A 1 -0.46 2.61 4.47
N VAL A 2 -1.73 2.22 4.62
CA VAL A 2 -2.89 3.10 4.42
C VAL A 2 -3.80 3.00 5.63
N GLY A 3 -4.19 4.15 6.19
CA GLY A 3 -5.16 4.27 7.27
C GLY A 3 -6.40 5.02 6.82
N LEU A 4 -7.56 4.58 7.29
CA LEU A 4 -8.86 5.19 7.03
C LEU A 4 -9.48 5.69 8.33
N GLU A 5 -9.94 6.93 8.32
CA GLU A 5 -10.71 7.54 9.39
C GLU A 5 -12.08 7.98 8.86
N PRO A 6 -13.19 7.42 9.36
CA PRO A 6 -14.54 7.85 9.00
C PRO A 6 -14.78 9.34 9.31
N ILE A 7 -15.28 10.09 8.34
CA ILE A 7 -15.66 11.50 8.48
C ILE A 7 -17.12 11.73 8.09
N ARG A 8 -17.78 12.73 8.68
CA ARG A 8 -19.21 13.00 8.43
C ARG A 8 -19.52 13.43 7.01
N ARG A 9 -18.59 14.12 6.36
CA ARG A 9 -18.78 14.56 4.97
C ARG A 9 -18.65 13.35 4.08
N LYS A 10 -19.60 13.14 3.16
CA LYS A 10 -19.56 12.06 2.16
C LYS A 10 -18.56 12.41 1.06
N GLN A 11 -17.28 12.45 1.43
CA GLN A 11 -16.16 12.76 0.55
C GLN A 11 -14.99 11.83 0.89
N PHE A 12 -14.11 11.59 -0.06
CA PHE A 12 -12.81 10.96 0.20
C PHE A 12 -11.75 12.03 0.22
N LYS A 13 -11.09 12.22 1.36
CA LYS A 13 -10.07 13.25 1.54
C LYS A 13 -8.75 12.61 1.92
N ILE A 14 -7.74 12.72 1.06
CA ILE A 14 -6.38 12.30 1.41
C ILE A 14 -5.75 13.42 2.23
N GLU A 15 -5.71 13.23 3.55
CA GLU A 15 -5.25 14.23 4.52
C GLU A 15 -3.74 14.37 4.53
N GLN A 16 -3.04 13.23 4.51
CA GLN A 16 -1.59 13.21 4.65
C GLN A 16 -0.99 12.04 3.89
N ILE A 17 0.05 12.34 3.10
CA ILE A 17 0.98 11.36 2.55
C ILE A 17 2.34 11.65 3.17
N ARG A 18 2.93 10.65 3.84
CA ARG A 18 4.30 10.69 4.33
C ARG A 18 5.15 9.69 3.57
N LYS A 19 6.21 10.18 2.92
CA LYS A 19 7.22 9.32 2.30
C LYS A 19 8.53 9.36 3.08
N TYR A 20 9.13 8.20 3.31
CA TYR A 20 10.48 8.14 3.84
C TYR A 20 11.48 8.51 2.75
N LEU A 21 12.38 9.43 3.05
CA LEU A 21 13.47 9.80 2.16
C LEU A 21 14.80 9.29 2.74
N PRO A 22 15.38 8.20 2.20
CA PRO A 22 16.57 7.57 2.76
C PRO A 22 17.77 8.51 2.90
N HIS A 23 17.98 9.39 1.92
CA HIS A 23 19.04 10.41 1.97
C HIS A 23 18.84 11.47 3.07
N LEU A 24 17.61 11.69 3.56
CA LEU A 24 17.30 12.60 4.68
C LEU A 24 17.08 11.87 6.00
N LYS A 25 16.97 10.53 5.98
CA LYS A 25 16.65 9.69 7.14
C LYS A 25 15.38 10.12 7.91
N LYS A 26 14.36 10.60 7.19
CA LYS A 26 13.09 11.02 7.81
C LYS A 26 11.91 10.88 6.84
N PHE A 27 10.72 10.81 7.43
CA PHE A 27 9.47 10.97 6.69
C PHE A 27 9.22 12.45 6.38
N VAL A 28 8.85 12.75 5.15
CA VAL A 28 8.44 14.09 4.70
C VAL A 28 7.01 14.07 4.18
N ASN A 29 6.31 15.19 4.32
CA ASN A 29 4.99 15.34 3.73
C ASN A 29 5.10 15.44 2.22
N GLU A 30 4.24 14.72 1.52
CA GLU A 30 4.07 14.79 0.09
C GLU A 30 2.66 15.29 -0.24
N ALA A 31 2.59 16.25 -1.17
CA ALA A 31 1.32 16.70 -1.70
C ALA A 31 0.83 15.71 -2.75
N ILE A 32 -0.42 15.26 -2.63
CA ILE A 32 -1.07 14.57 -3.73
C ILE A 32 -1.47 15.57 -4.81
N SER A 33 -1.30 15.22 -6.09
CA SER A 33 -1.84 16.08 -7.14
C SER A 33 -3.37 16.16 -7.01
N PRO A 34 -3.99 17.36 -7.09
CA PRO A 34 -5.44 17.50 -7.03
C PRO A 34 -6.18 16.62 -8.03
N ARG A 35 -5.58 16.41 -9.21
CA ARG A 35 -6.10 15.52 -10.24
C ARG A 35 -6.16 14.06 -9.76
N MET A 36 -5.08 13.53 -9.19
CA MET A 36 -5.06 12.16 -8.69
C MET A 36 -6.06 11.96 -7.55
N HIS A 37 -6.18 12.94 -6.65
CA HIS A 37 -7.18 12.95 -5.60
C HIS A 37 -8.61 12.86 -6.17
N SER A 38 -8.93 13.74 -7.12
CA SER A 38 -10.25 13.77 -7.77
C SER A 38 -10.59 12.45 -8.47
N ILE A 39 -9.62 11.85 -9.17
CA ILE A 39 -9.86 10.57 -9.87
C ILE A 39 -10.09 9.44 -8.88
N ILE A 40 -9.30 9.36 -7.80
CA ILE A 40 -9.48 8.35 -6.74
C ILE A 40 -10.88 8.48 -6.13
N GLU A 41 -11.28 9.70 -5.78
CA GLU A 41 -12.59 9.99 -5.18
C GLU A 41 -13.73 9.63 -6.13
N GLU A 42 -13.68 10.09 -7.39
CA GLU A 42 -14.70 9.81 -8.40
C GLU A 42 -14.86 8.30 -8.64
N GLU A 43 -13.76 7.56 -8.73
CA GLU A 43 -13.79 6.13 -9.00
C GLU A 43 -14.31 5.31 -7.83
N LEU A 44 -13.97 5.68 -6.59
CA LEU A 44 -14.57 5.07 -5.40
C LEU A 44 -16.08 5.34 -5.34
N PHE A 45 -16.53 6.58 -5.58
CA PHE A 45 -17.96 6.91 -5.61
C PHE A 45 -18.72 6.26 -6.78
N SER A 46 -18.09 6.16 -7.95
CA SER A 46 -18.61 5.39 -9.08
C SER A 46 -18.81 3.93 -8.71
N TYR A 47 -17.83 3.31 -8.06
CA TYR A 47 -17.94 1.94 -7.56
C TYR A 47 -19.08 1.78 -6.55
N PHE A 48 -19.24 2.69 -5.58
CA PHE A 48 -20.35 2.61 -4.62
C PHE A 48 -21.73 2.74 -5.30
N ARG A 49 -21.88 3.71 -6.21
CA ARG A 49 -23.12 3.91 -6.97
C ARG A 49 -23.49 2.67 -7.78
N LYS A 50 -22.53 2.13 -8.53
CA LYS A 50 -22.73 0.94 -9.38
C LYS A 50 -23.14 -0.29 -8.57
N ASN A 51 -22.65 -0.41 -7.34
CA ASN A 51 -22.94 -1.55 -6.45
C ASN A 51 -24.03 -1.25 -5.40
N GLN A 52 -24.76 -0.14 -5.54
CA GLN A 52 -25.83 0.29 -4.62
C GLN A 52 -25.37 0.32 -3.14
N ILE A 53 -24.11 0.73 -2.92
CA ILE A 53 -23.54 0.87 -1.58
C ILE A 53 -23.85 2.29 -1.10
N HIS A 54 -24.68 2.38 -0.06
CA HIS A 54 -24.95 3.64 0.61
C HIS A 54 -23.93 3.87 1.71
N LEU A 55 -23.08 4.88 1.53
CA LEU A 55 -22.18 5.33 2.59
C LEU A 55 -22.89 6.37 3.46
N ASP A 56 -22.88 6.13 4.76
CA ASP A 56 -23.35 7.08 5.78
C ASP A 56 -22.29 8.14 6.14
N HIS A 57 -21.05 7.90 5.72
CA HIS A 57 -19.88 8.73 6.02
C HIS A 57 -18.92 8.75 4.81
N GLY A 58 -17.95 9.65 4.81
CA GLY A 58 -16.79 9.60 3.92
C GLY A 58 -15.53 9.22 4.69
N TYR A 59 -14.36 9.39 4.09
CA TYR A 59 -13.10 8.98 4.70
C TYR A 59 -12.03 10.07 4.61
N SER A 60 -11.34 10.26 5.73
CA SER A 60 -10.00 10.85 5.76
C SER A 60 -8.98 9.72 5.60
N VAL A 61 -8.11 9.84 4.61
CA VAL A 61 -7.13 8.83 4.21
C VAL A 61 -5.72 9.30 4.58
N TYR A 62 -4.98 8.44 5.24
CA TYR A 62 -3.59 8.68 5.65
C TYR A 62 -2.69 7.62 5.01
N ILE A 63 -1.61 8.05 4.36
CA ILE A 63 -0.71 7.17 3.62
C ILE A 63 0.71 7.34 4.18
N ILE A 64 1.36 6.23 4.48
CA ILE A 64 2.79 6.18 4.84
C ILE A 64 3.48 5.22 3.88
N GLN A 65 4.54 5.70 3.22
CA GLN A 65 5.35 4.98 2.26
C GLN A 65 6.80 4.98 2.72
N GLU A 66 7.41 3.81 2.80
CA GLU A 66 8.85 3.68 3.10
C GLU A 66 9.70 3.74 1.82
N LEU A 67 9.09 3.37 0.69
CA LEU A 67 9.66 3.46 -0.64
C LEU A 67 8.86 4.49 -1.46
N PRO A 68 9.46 5.63 -1.85
CA PRO A 68 8.77 6.65 -2.65
C PRO A 68 8.38 6.17 -4.06
N ASP A 69 7.29 6.71 -4.62
CA ASP A 69 6.72 6.32 -5.95
C ASP A 69 7.65 6.56 -7.13
N ASP A 70 8.44 7.62 -7.07
CA ASP A 70 9.49 7.91 -8.04
C ASP A 70 10.72 6.98 -7.87
N ARG A 71 10.85 6.33 -6.70
CA ARG A 71 12.02 5.57 -6.23
C ARG A 71 11.83 4.06 -6.10
N ALA A 72 10.61 3.53 -6.11
CA ALA A 72 10.31 2.10 -6.29
C ALA A 72 9.31 1.89 -7.45
N GLY A 73 9.57 0.95 -8.35
CA GLY A 73 8.75 0.75 -9.56
C GLY A 73 7.30 0.29 -9.32
N SER A 74 6.91 0.05 -8.06
CA SER A 74 5.63 -0.58 -7.69
C SER A 74 4.94 0.02 -6.45
N SER A 75 5.49 1.04 -5.79
CA SER A 75 4.92 1.54 -4.53
C SER A 75 3.55 2.19 -4.70
N LYS A 76 3.30 2.86 -5.83
CA LYS A 76 1.99 3.42 -6.18
C LYS A 76 0.91 2.33 -6.25
N SER A 77 1.23 1.21 -6.90
CA SER A 77 0.34 0.05 -6.98
C SER A 77 0.04 -0.51 -5.60
N GLY A 78 1.06 -0.64 -4.73
CA GLY A 78 0.89 -1.09 -3.36
C GLY A 78 -0.02 -0.19 -2.52
N VAL A 79 0.11 1.14 -2.67
CA VAL A 79 -0.76 2.13 -1.99
C VAL A 79 -2.19 2.06 -2.49
N LEU A 80 -2.39 2.05 -3.81
CA LEU A 80 -3.74 2.00 -4.39
C LEU A 80 -4.44 0.68 -4.06
N ASN A 81 -3.70 -0.43 -4.07
CA ASN A 81 -4.19 -1.73 -3.61
C ASN A 81 -4.62 -1.63 -2.14
N SER A 82 -3.72 -1.20 -1.25
CA SER A 82 -3.99 -1.06 0.19
C SER A 82 -5.19 -0.16 0.49
N LEU A 83 -5.32 0.96 -0.22
CA LEU A 83 -6.45 1.89 -0.09
C LEU A 83 -7.75 1.19 -0.48
N PHE A 84 -7.79 0.56 -1.65
CA PHE A 84 -8.99 -0.12 -2.12
C PHE A 84 -9.38 -1.30 -1.22
N SER A 85 -8.40 -2.09 -0.76
CA SER A 85 -8.64 -3.16 0.23
C SER A 85 -9.23 -2.61 1.53
N ALA A 86 -8.64 -1.55 2.09
CA ALA A 86 -9.08 -0.98 3.36
C ALA A 86 -10.53 -0.47 3.28
N VAL A 87 -10.89 0.17 2.17
CA VAL A 87 -12.26 0.63 1.92
C VAL A 87 -13.22 -0.55 1.86
N LEU A 88 -12.91 -1.58 1.06
CA LEU A 88 -13.77 -2.76 0.92
C LEU A 88 -13.95 -3.54 2.22
N VAL A 89 -12.94 -3.54 3.08
CA VAL A 89 -13.01 -4.12 4.42
C VAL A 89 -13.96 -3.33 5.31
N ASP A 90 -13.79 -2.00 5.35
CA ASP A 90 -14.62 -1.14 6.20
C ASP A 90 -16.12 -1.23 5.83
N ILE A 91 -16.44 -1.31 4.54
CA ILE A 91 -17.82 -1.45 4.06
C ILE A 91 -18.34 -2.91 4.06
N GLY A 92 -17.56 -3.87 4.58
CA GLY A 92 -17.95 -5.28 4.69
C GLY A 92 -18.05 -6.05 3.37
N ARG A 93 -17.44 -5.55 2.28
CA ARG A 93 -17.39 -6.22 0.97
C ARG A 93 -16.18 -7.15 0.81
N LEU A 94 -15.18 -7.02 1.68
CA LEU A 94 -14.02 -7.91 1.78
C LEU A 94 -13.82 -8.27 3.24
N LYS A 95 -13.81 -9.56 3.61
CA LYS A 95 -13.53 -9.95 4.99
C LYS A 95 -12.03 -10.17 5.17
N MET A 96 -11.51 -9.89 6.36
CA MET A 96 -10.10 -10.20 6.66
C MET A 96 -9.78 -11.68 6.48
N GLN A 97 -10.73 -12.53 6.85
CA GLN A 97 -10.58 -13.97 6.69
C GLN A 97 -10.42 -14.39 5.22
N ASP A 98 -11.02 -13.66 4.28
CA ASP A 98 -10.87 -13.94 2.84
C ASP A 98 -9.41 -13.72 2.41
N ILE A 99 -8.81 -12.61 2.85
CA ILE A 99 -7.40 -12.29 2.58
C ILE A 99 -6.48 -13.38 3.18
N GLU A 100 -6.72 -13.77 4.43
CA GLU A 100 -5.95 -14.82 5.09
C GLU A 100 -6.15 -16.20 4.44
N ASN A 101 -7.34 -16.47 3.91
CA ASN A 101 -7.62 -17.69 3.14
C ASN A 101 -6.88 -17.66 1.79
N TRP A 102 -6.88 -16.53 1.08
CA TRP A 102 -6.20 -16.38 -0.20
C TRP A 102 -4.68 -16.60 -0.07
N LYS A 103 -4.07 -16.16 1.04
CA LYS A 103 -2.65 -16.43 1.32
C LYS A 103 -2.28 -17.91 1.38
N LYS A 104 -3.25 -18.77 1.74
CA LYS A 104 -3.07 -20.23 1.85
C LYS A 104 -3.37 -20.97 0.55
N LEU A 105 -4.06 -20.33 -0.40
CA LEU A 105 -4.44 -20.95 -1.66
C LEU A 105 -3.24 -20.99 -2.64
N PRO A 106 -3.02 -22.11 -3.35
CA PRO A 106 -2.05 -22.17 -4.44
C PRO A 106 -2.36 -21.13 -5.53
N SER A 107 -1.34 -20.60 -6.20
CA SER A 107 -1.52 -19.58 -7.25
C SER A 107 -2.52 -20.03 -8.32
N LYS A 108 -2.46 -21.29 -8.76
CA LYS A 108 -3.42 -21.85 -9.73
C LYS A 108 -4.89 -21.71 -9.30
N LYS A 109 -5.20 -21.82 -8.01
CA LYS A 109 -6.57 -21.64 -7.49
C LYS A 109 -6.92 -20.16 -7.36
N LEU A 110 -5.98 -19.33 -6.94
CA LEU A 110 -6.17 -17.88 -6.85
C LEU A 110 -6.50 -17.27 -8.20
N PHE A 111 -5.74 -17.62 -9.24
CA PHE A 111 -5.93 -17.05 -10.58
C PHE A 111 -6.98 -17.79 -11.43
N ASN A 112 -7.78 -18.68 -10.83
CA ASN A 112 -8.97 -19.21 -11.48
C ASN A 112 -10.01 -18.08 -11.62
N THR A 113 -10.58 -17.93 -12.81
CA THR A 113 -11.53 -16.85 -13.13
C THR A 113 -12.78 -16.85 -12.24
N SER A 114 -13.15 -18.00 -11.69
CA SER A 114 -14.28 -18.13 -10.75
C SER A 114 -13.94 -17.77 -9.31
N SER A 115 -12.65 -17.63 -8.97
CA SER A 115 -12.22 -17.36 -7.60
C SER A 115 -12.58 -15.94 -7.17
N ASP A 116 -12.89 -15.76 -5.88
CA ASP A 116 -13.20 -14.43 -5.35
C ASP A 116 -11.96 -13.52 -5.33
N PHE A 117 -10.77 -14.09 -5.16
CA PHE A 117 -9.52 -13.35 -5.31
C PHE A 117 -9.37 -12.77 -6.72
N PHE A 118 -9.66 -13.55 -7.76
CA PHE A 118 -9.52 -13.07 -9.14
C PHE A 118 -10.54 -11.97 -9.45
N LYS A 119 -11.78 -12.11 -8.98
CA LYS A 119 -12.79 -11.05 -9.08
C LYS A 119 -12.32 -9.77 -8.38
N TYR A 120 -11.79 -9.90 -7.16
CA TYR A 120 -11.20 -8.79 -6.41
C TYR A 120 -10.04 -8.13 -7.16
N LEU A 121 -9.08 -8.92 -7.66
CA LEU A 121 -7.94 -8.42 -8.41
C LEU A 121 -8.37 -7.63 -9.64
N ARG A 122 -9.37 -8.10 -10.40
CA ARG A 122 -9.91 -7.37 -11.56
C ARG A 122 -10.48 -6.01 -11.15
N LEU A 123 -11.17 -5.93 -10.02
CA LEU A 123 -11.68 -4.66 -9.50
C LEU A 123 -10.55 -3.70 -9.19
N VAL A 124 -9.51 -4.15 -8.48
CA VAL A 124 -8.34 -3.33 -8.15
C VAL A 124 -7.58 -2.90 -9.40
N VAL A 125 -7.38 -3.79 -10.37
CA VAL A 125 -6.69 -3.46 -11.62
C VAL A 125 -7.48 -2.43 -12.42
N ASN A 126 -8.81 -2.57 -12.52
CA ASN A 126 -9.66 -1.58 -13.17
C ASN A 126 -9.61 -0.22 -12.47
N PHE A 127 -9.64 -0.21 -11.13
CA PHE A 127 -9.47 1.02 -10.36
C PHE A 127 -8.11 1.67 -10.65
N HIS A 128 -7.03 0.88 -10.61
CA HIS A 128 -5.68 1.35 -10.91
C HIS A 128 -5.54 1.87 -12.35
N ALA A 129 -6.21 1.22 -13.32
CA ALA A 129 -6.21 1.59 -14.73
C ALA A 129 -6.84 2.95 -15.02
N LYS A 130 -7.70 3.43 -14.12
CA LYS A 130 -8.31 4.75 -14.23
C LYS A 130 -7.53 5.81 -13.47
N VAL A 131 -6.92 5.44 -12.35
CA VAL A 131 -6.08 6.34 -11.53
C VAL A 131 -4.69 6.57 -12.14
N SER A 132 -4.17 5.60 -12.88
CA SER A 132 -2.89 5.71 -13.55
C SER A 132 -3.08 5.93 -15.05
N PRO A 133 -2.41 6.92 -15.66
CA PRO A 133 -2.50 7.16 -17.10
C PRO A 133 -1.80 6.09 -17.97
N TRP A 134 -1.40 4.96 -17.39
CA TRP A 134 -0.45 4.02 -17.98
C TRP A 134 -1.02 2.62 -18.12
N ILE A 135 -0.51 1.85 -19.09
CA ILE A 135 -0.84 0.43 -19.25
C ILE A 135 -0.41 -0.33 -17.99
N ILE A 136 -1.38 -0.95 -17.33
CA ILE A 136 -1.14 -1.74 -16.13
C ILE A 136 -1.31 -3.18 -16.49
N MET A 137 -0.21 -3.93 -16.43
CA MET A 137 -0.28 -5.38 -16.64
C MET A 137 -0.76 -6.14 -15.38
N GLY A 138 -0.95 -5.44 -14.27
CA GLY A 138 -1.37 -6.01 -12.98
C GLY A 138 -0.24 -6.66 -12.18
N SER A 139 0.97 -6.76 -12.74
CA SER A 139 2.12 -7.41 -12.10
C SER A 139 2.46 -6.84 -10.73
N SER A 140 2.64 -5.52 -10.64
CA SER A 140 2.95 -4.82 -9.38
C SER A 140 1.83 -4.91 -8.35
N LEU A 141 0.57 -4.94 -8.79
CA LEU A 141 -0.58 -5.14 -7.92
C LEU A 141 -0.59 -6.55 -7.33
N VAL A 142 -0.37 -7.56 -8.16
CA VAL A 142 -0.31 -8.95 -7.73
C VAL A 142 0.85 -9.19 -6.76
N VAL A 143 2.03 -8.67 -7.06
CA VAL A 143 3.21 -8.79 -6.19
C VAL A 143 2.97 -8.11 -4.84
N SER A 144 2.26 -6.98 -4.80
CA SER A 144 1.89 -6.33 -3.53
C SER A 144 0.87 -7.11 -2.70
N PHE A 145 0.17 -8.07 -3.33
CA PHE A 145 -0.87 -8.86 -2.68
C PHE A 145 -0.36 -10.20 -2.15
N LEU A 146 0.33 -10.95 -3.02
CA LEU A 146 0.67 -12.33 -2.76
C LEU A 146 1.75 -12.44 -1.69
N ASN A 147 1.51 -13.36 -0.75
CA ASN A 147 2.50 -13.78 0.20
C ASN A 147 3.50 -14.73 -0.47
N SER A 148 4.79 -14.42 -0.38
CA SER A 148 5.86 -15.38 -0.67
C SER A 148 7.16 -14.94 -0.01
N LYS A 149 7.92 -15.90 0.49
CA LYS A 149 9.30 -15.69 0.95
C LYS A 149 10.30 -15.69 -0.21
N TYR A 150 9.84 -16.00 -1.42
CA TYR A 150 10.62 -16.19 -2.62
C TYR A 150 10.12 -15.23 -3.72
N PRO A 151 10.85 -15.08 -4.84
CA PRO A 151 10.36 -14.28 -5.96
C PRO A 151 8.98 -14.76 -6.45
N ILE A 152 8.18 -13.85 -6.96
CA ILE A 152 6.97 -14.20 -7.71
C ILE A 152 7.34 -14.23 -9.19
N VAL A 153 6.97 -15.30 -9.88
CA VAL A 153 7.27 -15.51 -11.29
C VAL A 153 6.03 -15.20 -12.12
N LEU A 154 6.22 -14.44 -13.20
CA LEU A 154 5.17 -13.94 -14.07
C LEU A 154 5.38 -14.47 -15.48
N PHE A 155 4.36 -15.08 -16.07
CA PHE A 155 4.36 -15.55 -17.46
C PHE A 155 3.22 -14.90 -18.25
N PRO A 156 3.44 -14.42 -19.48
CA PRO A 156 2.33 -14.01 -20.33
C PRO A 156 1.44 -15.21 -20.72
N LYS A 157 0.11 -15.02 -20.74
CA LYS A 157 -0.88 -16.10 -21.00
C LYS A 157 -0.92 -16.60 -22.46
N GLU A 158 -0.79 -15.72 -23.45
CA GLU A 158 -0.79 -16.01 -24.90
C GLU A 158 0.00 -14.90 -25.65
N GLU A 159 0.16 -14.98 -26.99
CA GLU A 159 1.00 -14.07 -27.80
C GLU A 159 0.92 -12.63 -27.29
N LEU A 160 2.10 -12.07 -26.96
CA LEU A 160 2.22 -10.68 -26.54
C LEU A 160 1.37 -9.84 -27.47
N PRO A 161 0.30 -9.17 -26.97
CA PRO A 161 -0.62 -8.46 -27.83
C PRO A 161 0.21 -7.60 -28.76
N GLU A 162 -0.07 -7.67 -30.07
CA GLU A 162 0.58 -6.79 -31.04
C GLU A 162 0.66 -5.42 -30.40
N PHE A 163 1.87 -4.85 -30.36
CA PHE A 163 2.18 -3.58 -29.72
C PHE A 163 1.44 -2.47 -30.48
N ARG A 164 0.10 -2.48 -30.45
CA ARG A 164 -0.79 -1.47 -30.96
C ARG A 164 -0.68 -0.38 -29.93
N ILE A 165 0.14 0.59 -30.29
CA ILE A 165 0.18 1.92 -29.70
C ILE A 165 -1.22 2.52 -29.91
N GLN A 166 -2.20 2.12 -29.10
CA GLN A 166 -3.42 2.89 -28.83
C GLN A 166 -3.16 3.91 -27.71
N TYR A 167 -1.92 4.39 -27.60
CA TYR A 167 -1.54 5.47 -26.69
C TYR A 167 -2.25 6.79 -27.03
N GLN A 168 -2.66 6.99 -28.28
CA GLN A 168 -3.25 8.26 -28.72
C GLN A 168 -4.73 8.44 -28.33
N ASN A 169 -5.48 7.38 -28.00
CA ASN A 169 -6.92 7.51 -27.73
C ASN A 169 -7.35 7.29 -26.27
N THR A 170 -6.42 6.95 -25.37
CA THR A 170 -6.76 6.69 -23.96
C THR A 170 -7.02 7.97 -23.16
N TYR A 171 -6.50 9.11 -23.61
CA TYR A 171 -6.90 10.42 -23.06
C TYR A 171 -8.25 10.90 -23.61
N GLU A 172 -8.66 10.46 -24.79
CA GLU A 172 -9.87 10.98 -25.46
C GLU A 172 -11.12 10.12 -25.24
N LYS A 173 -11.03 8.83 -24.90
CA LYS A 173 -12.23 7.99 -24.62
C LYS A 173 -12.05 7.00 -23.46
N PRO A 174 -12.16 7.44 -22.20
CA PRO A 174 -12.29 6.54 -21.04
C PRO A 174 -13.60 5.73 -21.03
N GLN A 175 -14.55 6.03 -21.93
CA GLN A 175 -15.94 5.56 -21.84
C GLN A 175 -16.22 4.19 -22.47
N GLN A 176 -15.29 3.56 -23.21
CA GLN A 176 -15.65 2.39 -24.05
C GLN A 176 -15.10 1.03 -23.66
N SER A 177 -14.43 0.84 -22.52
CA SER A 177 -14.08 -0.51 -22.08
C SER A 177 -14.47 -0.79 -20.63
N GLU A 178 -15.77 -1.04 -20.41
CA GLU A 178 -16.22 -1.91 -19.31
C GLU A 178 -15.75 -3.36 -19.47
N ARG A 179 -14.94 -3.69 -20.52
CA ARG A 179 -14.20 -4.95 -20.59
C ARG A 179 -13.27 -5.03 -19.38
N LEU A 180 -13.77 -5.69 -18.34
CA LEU A 180 -13.04 -6.10 -17.15
C LEU A 180 -11.67 -6.64 -17.58
N PHE A 181 -10.61 -5.92 -17.25
CA PHE A 181 -9.24 -6.31 -17.57
C PHE A 181 -9.00 -7.75 -17.11
N ASP A 182 -8.73 -8.66 -18.05
CA ASP A 182 -8.17 -9.97 -17.74
C ASP A 182 -6.66 -9.79 -17.80
N PRO A 183 -5.94 -9.86 -16.67
CA PRO A 183 -4.51 -9.70 -16.69
C PRO A 183 -3.91 -10.75 -17.65
N PRO A 184 -3.16 -10.31 -18.68
CA PRO A 184 -2.57 -11.19 -19.69
C PRO A 184 -1.37 -11.96 -19.13
N ILE A 185 -1.35 -12.20 -17.81
CA ILE A 185 -0.25 -12.75 -17.05
C ILE A 185 -0.78 -13.88 -16.16
N GLN A 186 -0.10 -15.01 -16.19
CA GLN A 186 -0.11 -16.06 -15.18
C GLN A 186 0.95 -15.79 -14.13
N PHE A 187 0.63 -16.12 -12.88
CA PHE A 187 1.50 -15.89 -11.75
C PHE A 187 1.72 -17.20 -11.01
N TYR A 188 2.95 -17.38 -10.56
CA TYR A 188 3.33 -18.51 -9.72
C TYR A 188 4.24 -18.01 -8.61
N ARG A 189 3.95 -18.43 -7.39
CA ARG A 189 4.97 -18.37 -6.32
C ARG A 189 6.11 -19.31 -6.69
N PHE A 190 7.34 -18.88 -6.53
CA PHE A 190 8.51 -19.65 -6.96
C PHE A 190 8.59 -21.04 -6.31
N GLU A 191 8.20 -21.15 -5.04
CA GLU A 191 8.12 -22.43 -4.31
C GLU A 191 7.07 -23.40 -4.87
N GLU A 192 6.03 -22.90 -5.53
CA GLU A 192 5.01 -23.73 -6.17
C GLU A 192 5.52 -24.35 -7.49
N MET A 193 6.50 -23.70 -8.14
CA MET A 193 7.06 -24.18 -9.40
C MET A 193 8.12 -25.27 -9.21
N PHE A 194 8.88 -25.22 -8.11
CA PHE A 194 10.07 -26.04 -7.95
C PHE A 194 9.99 -27.07 -6.81
N ASN A 195 8.84 -27.22 -6.13
CA ASN A 195 8.60 -28.08 -4.96
C ASN A 195 9.15 -27.55 -3.63
N LYS A 196 8.71 -28.19 -2.53
CA LYS A 196 9.16 -27.94 -1.16
C LYS A 196 10.62 -28.39 -0.99
N GLY A 197 11.44 -27.59 -0.32
CA GLY A 197 12.86 -27.87 -0.08
C GLY A 197 13.82 -26.73 -0.44
N LEU A 198 13.29 -25.56 -0.86
CA LEU A 198 14.10 -24.36 -1.03
C LEU A 198 14.70 -23.92 0.31
N SER A 199 15.99 -23.56 0.28
CA SER A 199 16.66 -22.95 1.43
C SER A 199 16.17 -21.52 1.67
N ASN A 200 16.54 -20.95 2.82
CA ASN A 200 16.32 -19.53 3.06
C ASN A 200 17.00 -18.67 1.99
N TRP A 201 16.53 -17.44 1.84
CA TRP A 201 17.06 -16.49 0.85
C TRP A 201 18.60 -16.42 0.89
N PRO A 202 19.32 -16.83 -0.18
CA PRO A 202 20.72 -17.24 -0.06
C PRO A 202 21.74 -16.13 -0.35
N PHE A 203 21.29 -14.96 -0.82
CA PHE A 203 22.15 -13.82 -1.18
C PHE A 203 21.48 -12.51 -0.79
N ASP A 204 22.24 -11.43 -0.69
CA ASP A 204 21.67 -10.12 -0.45
C ASP A 204 21.41 -9.33 -1.73
N PHE A 205 20.45 -8.43 -1.68
CA PHE A 205 20.10 -7.55 -2.78
C PHE A 205 19.60 -6.20 -2.27
N GLY A 206 19.61 -5.19 -3.14
CA GLY A 206 19.09 -3.89 -2.78
C GLY A 206 18.93 -2.94 -3.95
N LEU A 207 18.45 -1.75 -3.61
CA LEU A 207 18.15 -0.66 -4.55
C LEU A 207 19.01 0.56 -4.25
N ILE A 208 19.78 1.00 -5.23
CA ILE A 208 20.53 2.25 -5.18
C ILE A 208 19.82 3.27 -6.06
N PHE A 209 19.36 4.36 -5.45
CA PHE A 209 18.90 5.54 -6.17
C PHE A 209 20.11 6.34 -6.65
N THR A 210 20.13 6.69 -7.93
CA THR A 210 21.29 7.32 -8.59
C THR A 210 21.32 8.84 -8.45
N GLY A 211 20.32 9.44 -7.77
CA GLY A 211 20.15 10.89 -7.72
C GLY A 211 19.74 11.49 -9.06
N SER A 212 19.09 10.70 -9.93
CA SER A 212 18.60 11.15 -11.23
C SER A 212 17.11 10.87 -11.32
N PHE A 213 16.38 11.81 -11.93
CA PHE A 213 14.97 11.66 -12.27
C PHE A 213 14.84 11.61 -13.79
N SER A 214 13.88 10.83 -14.28
CA SER A 214 13.51 10.76 -15.71
C SER A 214 12.01 10.94 -15.82
N ASP A 215 11.43 11.28 -16.96
CA ASP A 215 9.98 11.19 -17.11
C ASP A 215 9.61 9.73 -17.41
N GLU A 216 8.52 9.23 -16.82
CA GLU A 216 7.98 7.92 -17.21
C GLU A 216 7.53 7.90 -18.68
N CYS A 217 7.14 9.05 -19.24
CA CYS A 217 6.81 9.25 -20.65
C CYS A 217 7.99 8.88 -21.57
N ASP A 218 9.22 9.17 -21.13
CA ASP A 218 10.43 8.90 -21.91
C ASP A 218 10.59 7.41 -22.23
N ARG A 219 10.05 6.51 -21.38
CA ARG A 219 10.11 5.05 -21.58
C ARG A 219 9.41 4.65 -22.86
N TRP A 220 8.17 5.13 -22.97
CA TRP A 220 7.28 4.75 -24.06
C TRP A 220 7.74 5.36 -25.37
N PHE A 221 8.19 6.61 -25.31
CA PHE A 221 8.81 7.25 -26.47
C PHE A 221 10.03 6.45 -26.96
N ARG A 222 10.93 6.03 -26.07
CA ARG A 222 12.09 5.20 -26.44
C ARG A 222 11.70 3.83 -26.98
N LEU A 223 10.68 3.18 -26.40
CA LEU A 223 10.16 1.90 -26.92
C LEU A 223 9.62 2.04 -28.35
N ASP A 224 8.87 3.11 -28.64
CA ASP A 224 8.42 3.35 -30.01
C ASP A 224 9.58 3.68 -30.95
N GLN A 225 10.56 4.47 -30.49
CA GLN A 225 11.78 4.73 -31.26
C GLN A 225 12.50 3.43 -31.64
N VAL A 226 12.66 2.46 -30.74
CA VAL A 226 13.23 1.15 -31.09
C VAL A 226 12.41 0.44 -32.15
N GLY A 227 11.08 0.45 -32.02
CA GLY A 227 10.20 -0.11 -33.05
C GLY A 227 10.41 0.57 -34.42
N ASN A 228 10.58 1.88 -34.43
CA ASN A 228 10.87 2.66 -35.63
C ASN A 228 12.28 2.39 -36.17
N TYR A 229 13.29 2.21 -35.32
CA TYR A 229 14.64 1.80 -35.72
C TYR A 229 14.66 0.40 -36.34
N LEU A 230 13.89 -0.55 -35.80
CA LEU A 230 13.76 -1.88 -36.39
C LEU A 230 13.09 -1.81 -37.77
N ALA A 231 12.02 -1.03 -37.91
CA ALA A 231 11.37 -0.80 -39.20
C ALA A 231 12.31 -0.12 -40.20
N HIS A 232 13.04 0.91 -39.76
CA HIS A 232 14.05 1.58 -40.57
C HIS A 232 15.16 0.62 -41.00
N SER A 233 15.64 -0.24 -40.10
CA SER A 233 16.66 -1.25 -40.39
C SER A 233 16.21 -2.23 -41.48
N VAL A 234 14.94 -2.66 -41.48
CA VAL A 234 14.36 -3.47 -42.58
C VAL A 234 14.40 -2.69 -43.89
N SER A 235 13.92 -1.44 -43.88
CA SER A 235 13.86 -0.60 -45.09
C SER A 235 15.25 -0.27 -45.66
N TYR A 236 16.21 0.04 -44.79
CA TYR A 236 17.59 0.33 -45.15
C TYR A 236 18.29 -0.90 -45.70
N ASN A 237 18.08 -2.06 -45.07
CA ASN A 237 18.65 -3.32 -45.54
C ASN A 237 18.16 -3.63 -46.97
N ARG A 238 16.86 -3.51 -47.21
CA ARG A 238 16.28 -3.65 -48.55
C ARG A 238 16.87 -2.66 -49.55
N GLN A 239 16.93 -1.37 -49.21
CA GLN A 239 17.46 -0.33 -50.10
C GLN A 239 18.92 -0.56 -50.51
N ILE A 240 19.79 -0.93 -49.55
CA ILE A 240 21.23 -1.08 -49.78
C ILE A 240 21.56 -2.44 -50.39
N PHE A 241 20.96 -3.50 -49.85
CA PHE A 241 21.36 -4.87 -50.14
C PHE A 241 20.46 -5.56 -51.16
N ASP A 242 19.19 -5.19 -51.35
CA ASP A 242 18.37 -5.83 -52.38
C ASP A 242 19.02 -5.61 -53.74
N LYS A 243 19.41 -4.38 -54.09
CA LYS A 243 20.07 -4.11 -55.39
C LYS A 243 21.43 -4.81 -55.56
N LYS A 244 22.16 -5.08 -54.47
CA LYS A 244 23.53 -5.63 -54.51
C LYS A 244 23.60 -7.15 -54.31
N LEU A 245 22.67 -7.74 -53.56
CA LEU A 245 22.66 -9.16 -53.18
C LEU A 245 21.57 -9.96 -53.91
N SER A 246 20.50 -9.33 -54.41
CA SER A 246 19.46 -10.03 -55.20
C SER A 246 19.96 -10.56 -56.54
N VAL A 247 21.05 -9.99 -57.07
CA VAL A 247 21.52 -10.30 -58.42
C VAL A 247 22.48 -11.50 -58.47
N ASN A 248 23.12 -11.93 -57.37
CA ASN A 248 24.26 -12.86 -57.51
C ASN A 248 24.60 -13.84 -56.37
N LEU A 249 23.77 -14.02 -55.34
CA LEU A 249 24.09 -14.98 -54.27
C LEU A 249 23.14 -16.19 -54.25
N LYS A 250 23.64 -17.37 -54.65
CA LYS A 250 22.96 -18.67 -54.45
C LYS A 250 22.62 -18.96 -52.99
N ARG A 251 23.38 -18.36 -52.05
CA ARG A 251 23.16 -18.45 -50.60
C ARG A 251 23.38 -17.08 -49.97
N PRO A 252 22.34 -16.24 -49.82
CA PRO A 252 22.51 -14.95 -49.18
C PRO A 252 22.92 -15.11 -47.71
N PRO A 253 23.63 -14.12 -47.13
CA PRO A 253 24.03 -14.13 -45.73
C PRO A 253 22.82 -14.26 -44.80
N LEU A 254 22.99 -14.90 -43.65
CA LEU A 254 21.91 -15.14 -42.69
C LEU A 254 21.25 -13.83 -42.22
N PHE A 255 22.02 -12.78 -41.94
CA PHE A 255 21.46 -11.49 -41.52
C PHE A 255 20.54 -10.89 -42.59
N TYR A 256 20.89 -11.00 -43.87
CA TYR A 256 20.06 -10.52 -44.97
C TYR A 256 18.79 -11.35 -45.10
N LYS A 257 18.88 -12.68 -44.97
CA LYS A 257 17.70 -13.56 -44.95
C LYS A 257 16.75 -13.22 -43.80
N LEU A 258 17.31 -12.98 -42.60
CA LEU A 258 16.54 -12.65 -41.40
C LEU A 258 15.87 -11.28 -41.49
N VAL A 259 16.48 -10.30 -42.16
CA VAL A 259 15.93 -8.94 -42.26
C VAL A 259 15.00 -8.78 -43.47
N ASN A 260 15.30 -9.42 -44.60
CA ASN A 260 14.54 -9.22 -45.83
C ASN A 260 13.17 -9.94 -45.82
N ASN A 261 13.10 -11.12 -45.21
CA ASN A 261 11.85 -11.86 -45.02
C ASN A 261 11.07 -11.41 -43.78
N ALA A 262 11.58 -10.41 -43.05
CA ALA A 262 11.00 -9.92 -41.82
C ALA A 262 10.23 -8.62 -42.02
N ASP A 263 9.23 -8.42 -41.18
CA ASP A 263 8.67 -7.12 -40.87
C ASP A 263 9.15 -6.64 -39.48
N ARG A 264 8.72 -5.44 -39.07
CA ARG A 264 8.98 -4.91 -37.72
C ARG A 264 8.59 -5.91 -36.64
N LYS A 265 7.49 -6.64 -36.82
CA LYS A 265 6.96 -7.59 -35.83
C LYS A 265 7.86 -8.81 -35.67
N PHE A 266 8.37 -9.35 -36.77
CA PHE A 266 9.28 -10.49 -36.76
C PHE A 266 10.57 -10.17 -36.00
N LEU A 267 11.23 -9.06 -36.33
CA LEU A 267 12.48 -8.66 -35.64
C LEU A 267 12.24 -8.41 -34.14
N TRP A 268 11.10 -7.79 -33.80
CA TRP A 268 10.68 -7.57 -32.42
C TRP A 268 10.45 -8.89 -31.67
N LYS A 269 9.74 -9.85 -32.27
CA LYS A 269 9.48 -11.18 -31.68
C LYS A 269 10.79 -11.93 -31.44
N HIS A 270 11.74 -11.87 -32.37
CA HIS A 270 13.06 -12.49 -32.19
C HIS A 270 13.85 -11.85 -31.05
N HIS A 271 13.86 -10.52 -30.97
CA HIS A 271 14.50 -9.80 -29.88
C HIS A 271 13.92 -10.17 -28.51
N LEU A 272 12.59 -10.17 -28.39
CA LEU A 272 11.90 -10.60 -27.16
C LEU A 272 12.16 -12.05 -26.82
N SER A 273 12.32 -12.93 -27.81
CA SER A 273 12.62 -14.35 -27.58
C SER A 273 13.98 -14.54 -26.92
N SER A 274 14.99 -13.76 -27.32
CA SER A 274 16.32 -13.77 -26.67
C SER A 274 16.25 -13.27 -25.23
N TRP A 275 15.46 -12.24 -24.98
CA TRP A 275 15.21 -11.73 -23.62
C TRP A 275 14.50 -12.80 -22.77
N ILE A 276 13.39 -13.37 -23.25
CA ILE A 276 12.66 -14.45 -22.54
C ILE A 276 13.58 -15.62 -22.20
N MET A 277 14.48 -16.01 -23.12
CA MET A 277 15.45 -17.06 -22.85
C MET A 277 16.40 -16.68 -21.70
N ASN A 278 16.87 -15.43 -21.64
CA ASN A 278 17.69 -14.95 -20.53
C ASN A 278 16.90 -14.97 -19.20
N ASP A 279 15.64 -14.55 -19.20
CA ASP A 279 14.78 -14.59 -18.01
C ASP A 279 14.55 -16.03 -17.50
N LEU A 280 14.37 -17.00 -18.41
CA LEU A 280 14.28 -18.42 -18.08
C LEU A 280 15.60 -18.95 -17.48
N MET A 281 16.74 -18.50 -18.01
CA MET A 281 18.05 -18.86 -17.46
C MET A 281 18.27 -18.23 -16.08
N ILE A 282 17.82 -16.98 -15.85
CA ILE A 282 17.82 -16.35 -14.52
C ILE A 282 16.97 -17.17 -13.56
N LEU A 283 15.77 -17.58 -13.96
CA LEU A 283 14.90 -18.41 -13.14
C LEU A 283 15.55 -19.75 -12.76
N TYR A 284 16.24 -20.38 -13.71
CA TYR A 284 17.00 -21.60 -13.48
C TYR A 284 18.20 -21.38 -12.55
N ALA A 285 18.95 -20.29 -12.70
CA ALA A 285 20.07 -19.95 -11.83
C ALA A 285 19.62 -19.59 -10.41
N LEU A 286 18.50 -18.88 -10.26
CA LEU A 286 17.86 -18.64 -8.97
C LEU A 286 17.51 -19.98 -8.30
N ARG A 287 16.92 -20.92 -9.04
CA ARG A 287 16.63 -22.26 -8.52
C ARG A 287 17.90 -22.93 -8.00
N LYS A 288 19.00 -22.91 -8.76
CA LYS A 288 20.29 -23.46 -8.28
C LYS A 288 20.74 -22.79 -6.98
N CYS A 289 20.65 -21.46 -6.88
CA CYS A 289 21.04 -20.73 -5.67
C CYS A 289 20.18 -21.14 -4.47
N PHE A 290 18.86 -21.29 -4.64
CA PHE A 290 17.97 -21.70 -3.55
C PHE A 290 18.12 -23.18 -3.16
N TYR A 291 18.52 -24.07 -4.07
CA TYR A 291 18.71 -25.50 -3.78
C TYR A 291 20.10 -25.84 -3.25
N TYR A 292 21.13 -25.26 -3.87
CA TYR A 292 22.53 -25.64 -3.66
C TYR A 292 23.35 -24.53 -3.01
N GLY A 293 22.70 -23.43 -2.61
CA GLY A 293 23.34 -22.26 -1.99
C GLY A 293 23.96 -21.30 -3.01
N PHE A 294 24.30 -20.11 -2.52
CA PHE A 294 24.97 -19.05 -3.27
C PHE A 294 26.50 -19.21 -3.22
N ASN A 295 27.00 -20.35 -3.70
CA ASN A 295 28.44 -20.58 -3.87
C ASN A 295 28.97 -19.83 -5.11
N GLU A 296 30.30 -19.72 -5.23
CA GLU A 296 30.97 -18.96 -6.30
C GLU A 296 30.47 -19.31 -7.71
N GLY A 297 30.30 -20.60 -8.02
CA GLY A 297 29.84 -21.05 -9.33
C GLY A 297 28.41 -20.60 -9.64
N ASN A 298 27.48 -20.85 -8.71
CA ASN A 298 26.07 -20.46 -8.84
C ASN A 298 25.91 -18.93 -8.86
N ALA A 299 26.66 -18.23 -8.01
CA ALA A 299 26.67 -16.78 -7.92
C ALA A 299 27.18 -16.15 -9.23
N LYS A 300 28.35 -16.56 -9.74
CA LYS A 300 28.88 -16.08 -11.02
C LYS A 300 27.92 -16.34 -12.17
N GLU A 301 27.25 -17.50 -12.20
CA GLU A 301 26.22 -17.80 -13.20
C GLU A 301 25.05 -16.82 -13.12
N LEU A 302 24.48 -16.60 -11.92
CA LEU A 302 23.36 -15.69 -11.71
C LEU A 302 23.72 -14.24 -12.04
N LEU A 303 24.85 -13.75 -11.51
CA LEU A 303 25.34 -12.38 -11.72
C LEU A 303 25.59 -12.12 -13.21
N ARG A 304 26.21 -13.07 -13.93
CA ARG A 304 26.40 -12.97 -15.39
C ARG A 304 25.06 -12.84 -16.13
N LEU A 305 24.03 -13.60 -15.73
CA LEU A 305 22.72 -13.55 -16.36
C LEU A 305 21.98 -12.22 -16.09
N PHE A 306 22.12 -11.64 -14.89
CA PHE A 306 21.66 -10.27 -14.62
C PHE A 306 22.46 -9.22 -15.42
N GLY A 307 23.77 -9.43 -15.57
CA GLY A 307 24.61 -8.61 -16.45
C GLY A 307 24.11 -8.62 -17.90
N ASN A 308 23.74 -9.80 -18.43
CA ASN A 308 23.15 -9.93 -19.76
C ASN A 308 21.81 -9.18 -19.88
N GLN A 309 20.98 -9.18 -18.83
CA GLN A 309 19.75 -8.39 -18.79
C GLN A 309 20.00 -6.90 -19.05
N SER A 310 21.07 -6.36 -18.46
CA SER A 310 21.48 -4.97 -18.71
C SER A 310 21.89 -4.71 -20.15
N LEU A 311 22.38 -5.72 -20.88
CA LEU A 311 22.71 -5.60 -22.31
C LEU A 311 21.43 -5.54 -23.16
N PHE A 312 20.42 -6.35 -22.85
CA PHE A 312 19.12 -6.23 -23.52
C PHE A 312 18.49 -4.85 -23.28
N ILE A 313 18.58 -4.34 -22.04
CA ILE A 313 18.10 -2.99 -21.70
C ILE A 313 18.84 -1.89 -22.49
N ARG A 314 20.15 -2.05 -22.74
CA ARG A 314 20.94 -1.08 -23.54
C ARG A 314 20.44 -0.93 -24.96
N LEU A 315 19.86 -1.98 -25.54
CA LEU A 315 19.32 -1.93 -26.91
C LEU A 315 18.12 -0.97 -27.03
N PHE A 316 17.49 -0.58 -25.92
CA PHE A 316 16.42 0.41 -25.90
C PHE A 316 16.89 1.85 -25.69
N ASP A 317 18.21 2.10 -25.71
CA ASP A 317 18.81 3.40 -25.41
C ASP A 317 18.29 3.97 -24.06
N TRP A 318 18.02 3.10 -23.09
CA TRP A 318 17.46 3.53 -21.80
C TRP A 318 18.52 4.10 -20.84
N LYS A 319 19.80 3.98 -21.20
CA LYS A 319 20.92 4.39 -20.34
C LYS A 319 21.48 5.75 -20.74
N SER A 320 21.79 6.56 -19.73
CA SER A 320 22.59 7.78 -19.83
C SER A 320 24.05 7.42 -19.57
N GLY A 321 25.00 8.17 -20.17
CA GLY A 321 26.43 7.98 -19.89
C GLY A 321 26.75 8.02 -18.39
N LYS A 322 26.06 8.90 -17.64
CA LYS A 322 26.14 8.97 -16.18
C LYS A 322 25.80 7.64 -15.49
N LEU A 323 24.77 6.93 -15.94
CA LEU A 323 24.38 5.65 -15.34
C LEU A 323 25.43 4.57 -15.59
N ASP A 324 25.95 4.49 -16.82
CA ASP A 324 27.00 3.54 -17.15
C ASP A 324 28.29 3.84 -16.36
N ASP A 325 28.61 5.13 -16.13
CA ASP A 325 29.73 5.53 -15.26
C ASP A 325 29.52 5.13 -13.80
N ILE A 326 28.30 5.26 -13.26
CA ILE A 326 27.97 4.81 -11.91
C ILE A 326 28.10 3.28 -11.82
N VAL A 327 27.52 2.54 -12.77
CA VAL A 327 27.60 1.08 -12.83
C VAL A 327 29.06 0.62 -12.91
N LYS A 328 29.86 1.25 -13.78
CA LYS A 328 31.28 0.97 -13.91
C LYS A 328 32.02 1.24 -12.61
N HIS A 329 31.78 2.39 -11.97
CA HIS A 329 32.41 2.74 -10.69
C HIS A 329 32.11 1.69 -9.61
N ILE A 330 30.86 1.25 -9.50
CA ILE A 330 30.45 0.23 -8.53
C ILE A 330 31.14 -1.11 -8.84
N LYS A 331 31.12 -1.56 -10.11
CA LYS A 331 31.79 -2.81 -10.52
C LYS A 331 33.30 -2.76 -10.25
N ASP A 332 33.96 -1.67 -10.62
CA ASP A 332 35.39 -1.47 -10.37
C ASP A 332 35.72 -1.47 -8.87
N TYR A 333 34.82 -0.93 -8.03
CA TYR A 333 34.98 -0.90 -6.58
C TYR A 333 34.93 -2.30 -5.95
N PHE A 334 33.98 -3.14 -6.36
CA PHE A 334 33.85 -4.50 -5.84
C PHE A 334 34.84 -5.50 -6.48
N ASN A 335 35.15 -5.35 -7.77
CA ASN A 335 36.16 -6.18 -8.45
C ASN A 335 37.54 -6.08 -7.78
N LYS A 336 37.93 -4.87 -7.33
CA LYS A 336 39.20 -4.65 -6.60
C LYS A 336 39.26 -5.34 -5.24
N ARG A 337 38.11 -5.74 -4.69
CA ARG A 337 37.98 -6.42 -3.40
C ARG A 337 37.71 -7.91 -3.56
N GLU A 338 37.65 -8.41 -4.81
CA GLU A 338 37.34 -9.81 -5.13
C GLU A 338 35.98 -10.29 -4.58
N GLU A 339 35.05 -9.36 -4.39
CA GLU A 339 33.72 -9.63 -3.83
C GLU A 339 32.76 -10.15 -4.92
N LEU A 340 31.95 -11.16 -4.58
CA LEU A 340 30.85 -11.62 -5.44
C LEU A 340 29.70 -10.63 -5.39
N PHE A 341 29.76 -9.64 -6.27
CA PHE A 341 28.79 -8.55 -6.36
C PHE A 341 28.55 -8.18 -7.83
N ASP A 342 27.30 -7.89 -8.18
CA ASP A 342 26.99 -7.21 -9.42
C ASP A 342 25.88 -6.17 -9.22
N VAL A 343 25.90 -5.18 -10.11
CA VAL A 343 24.90 -4.13 -10.21
C VAL A 343 24.38 -4.04 -11.63
N PHE A 344 23.07 -3.98 -11.75
CA PHE A 344 22.38 -3.92 -13.02
C PHE A 344 21.26 -2.90 -12.99
N THR A 345 20.84 -2.50 -14.18
CA THR A 345 19.78 -1.51 -14.36
C THR A 345 18.44 -2.21 -14.39
N ASP A 346 17.49 -1.77 -13.57
CA ASP A 346 16.10 -2.21 -13.68
C ASP A 346 15.47 -1.56 -14.93
N SER A 347 14.80 -2.39 -15.75
CA SER A 347 14.09 -1.99 -16.97
C SER A 347 13.03 -0.92 -16.71
N TYR A 348 12.45 -0.87 -15.51
CA TYR A 348 11.46 0.14 -15.17
C TYR A 348 12.06 1.51 -14.84
N SER A 349 13.34 1.59 -14.49
CA SER A 349 13.83 2.76 -13.75
C SER A 349 14.47 3.86 -14.58
N LEU A 350 14.70 3.71 -15.90
CA LEU A 350 15.32 4.71 -16.80
C LEU A 350 16.35 5.63 -16.10
N ASN A 351 17.49 5.09 -15.71
CA ASN A 351 18.57 5.81 -15.02
C ASN A 351 18.34 6.19 -13.57
N ARG A 352 17.15 6.01 -13.00
CA ARG A 352 16.87 6.41 -11.61
C ARG A 352 17.48 5.44 -10.60
N LYS A 353 17.54 4.14 -10.93
CA LYS A 353 17.83 3.09 -9.95
C LYS A 353 18.77 2.04 -10.50
N LEU A 354 19.49 1.44 -9.58
CA LEU A 354 20.30 0.26 -9.80
C LEU A 354 19.86 -0.81 -8.81
N VAL A 355 19.73 -2.04 -9.31
CA VAL A 355 19.56 -3.22 -8.47
C VAL A 355 20.94 -3.82 -8.29
N PHE A 356 21.31 -4.17 -7.07
CA PHE A 356 22.51 -4.97 -6.84
C PHE A 356 22.16 -6.31 -6.21
N VAL A 357 23.05 -7.27 -6.42
CA VAL A 357 23.01 -8.61 -5.83
C VAL A 357 24.43 -8.93 -5.38
N GLY A 358 24.57 -9.50 -4.19
CA GLY A 358 25.87 -9.95 -3.68
C GLY A 358 25.76 -10.98 -2.57
N GLU A 359 26.90 -11.41 -2.05
CA GLU A 359 26.95 -12.36 -0.95
C GLU A 359 26.18 -11.89 0.30
N ARG A 360 25.74 -12.85 1.10
CA ARG A 360 24.99 -12.55 2.31
C ARG A 360 25.91 -11.96 3.39
N GLY A 361 25.45 -10.91 4.05
CA GLY A 361 26.17 -10.26 5.14
C GLY A 361 27.27 -9.31 4.68
N GLN A 362 27.16 -8.79 3.44
CA GLN A 362 28.07 -7.76 2.94
C GLN A 362 28.23 -6.62 3.98
N PRO A 363 29.47 -6.27 4.37
CA PRO A 363 29.69 -5.33 5.47
C PRO A 363 29.01 -3.98 5.21
N GLN A 364 28.19 -3.53 6.16
CA GLN A 364 27.51 -2.23 6.11
C GLN A 364 28.49 -1.09 5.83
N GLN A 365 29.71 -1.19 6.37
CA GLN A 365 30.78 -0.23 6.15
C GLN A 365 31.19 -0.13 4.67
N ILE A 366 31.32 -1.24 3.95
CA ILE A 366 31.70 -1.26 2.52
C ILE A 366 30.64 -0.52 1.68
N MET A 367 29.36 -0.76 1.98
CA MET A 367 28.26 -0.04 1.32
C MET A 367 28.23 1.45 1.68
N GLN A 368 28.51 1.81 2.93
CA GLN A 368 28.58 3.23 3.34
C GLN A 368 29.74 3.96 2.65
N GLU A 369 30.91 3.33 2.56
CA GLU A 369 32.09 3.86 1.84
C GLU A 369 31.77 4.09 0.36
N LEU A 370 31.15 3.09 -0.30
CA LEU A 370 30.70 3.22 -1.69
C LEU A 370 29.71 4.37 -1.86
N LEU A 371 28.68 4.45 -1.03
CA LEU A 371 27.68 5.51 -1.11
C LEU A 371 28.31 6.90 -0.88
N ALA A 372 29.29 7.02 0.00
CA ALA A 372 30.03 8.27 0.20
C ALA A 372 30.79 8.69 -1.07
N GLN A 373 31.44 7.74 -1.75
CA GLN A 373 32.12 8.01 -3.03
C GLN A 373 31.14 8.41 -4.12
N LEU A 374 30.03 7.68 -4.27
CA LEU A 374 29.01 7.98 -5.27
C LEU A 374 28.36 9.34 -5.01
N LYS A 375 28.08 9.67 -3.75
CA LYS A 375 27.53 10.99 -3.36
C LYS A 375 28.48 12.13 -3.69
N LYS A 376 29.78 11.94 -3.43
CA LYS A 376 30.81 12.94 -3.73
C LYS A 376 30.99 13.15 -5.23
N LYS A 377 30.94 12.08 -6.02
CA LYS A 377 31.24 12.12 -7.46
C LYS A 377 30.06 12.47 -8.34
N TYR A 378 28.84 12.00 -8.01
CA TYR A 378 27.70 12.06 -8.94
C TYR A 378 26.52 12.91 -8.47
N SER A 379 26.05 12.73 -7.23
CA SER A 379 24.95 13.53 -6.65
C SER A 379 24.80 13.28 -5.16
N LYS A 380 24.58 14.35 -4.36
CA LYS A 380 24.28 14.23 -2.92
C LYS A 380 23.01 13.42 -2.63
N GLU A 381 22.12 13.29 -3.60
CA GLU A 381 20.88 12.54 -3.49
C GLU A 381 21.04 11.04 -3.69
N VAL A 382 22.20 10.54 -4.14
CA VAL A 382 22.45 9.11 -4.24
C VAL A 382 22.16 8.45 -2.89
N SER A 383 21.30 7.45 -2.86
CA SER A 383 20.93 6.76 -1.63
C SER A 383 20.77 5.27 -1.84
N LEU A 384 20.95 4.53 -0.75
CA LEU A 384 20.50 3.16 -0.64
C LEU A 384 19.05 3.21 -0.17
N ASP A 385 18.14 2.86 -1.06
CA ASP A 385 16.70 2.95 -0.82
C ASP A 385 16.12 1.67 -0.23
N TYR A 386 16.77 0.53 -0.48
CA TYR A 386 16.40 -0.76 0.09
C TYR A 386 17.62 -1.69 0.15
N ILE A 387 17.71 -2.52 1.18
CA ILE A 387 18.69 -3.57 1.31
C ILE A 387 18.15 -4.74 2.15
N SER A 388 18.23 -5.95 1.60
CA SER A 388 17.59 -7.14 2.14
C SER A 388 17.96 -7.48 3.59
N TRP A 389 19.20 -7.21 4.02
CA TRP A 389 19.65 -7.56 5.37
C TRP A 389 19.32 -6.52 6.45
N VAL A 390 18.99 -5.28 6.07
CA VAL A 390 18.54 -4.23 7.01
C VAL A 390 17.03 -4.14 7.03
N ASP A 391 16.42 -4.07 5.84
CA ASP A 391 14.98 -3.87 5.69
C ASP A 391 14.20 -5.20 5.77
N GLY A 392 14.89 -6.32 5.60
CA GLY A 392 14.28 -7.65 5.62
C GLY A 392 13.48 -7.96 4.35
N LEU A 393 12.88 -9.14 4.34
CA LEU A 393 11.91 -9.57 3.32
C LEU A 393 10.53 -9.54 3.98
N GLU A 394 9.55 -8.91 3.33
CA GLU A 394 8.16 -8.92 3.81
C GLU A 394 7.37 -10.01 3.06
N PRO A 395 7.18 -11.22 3.65
CA PRO A 395 6.60 -12.33 2.93
C PRO A 395 5.06 -12.31 2.96
N ASP A 396 4.44 -11.41 3.70
CA ASP A 396 3.00 -11.46 3.99
C ASP A 396 2.12 -10.87 2.88
N GLY A 397 2.69 -10.08 1.97
CA GLY A 397 1.95 -9.35 0.95
C GLY A 397 0.95 -8.37 1.60
N LEU A 398 -0.31 -8.40 1.16
CA LEU A 398 -1.35 -7.55 1.75
C LEU A 398 -1.71 -8.02 3.17
N ARG A 399 -1.58 -7.12 4.16
CA ARG A 399 -1.95 -7.37 5.55
C ARG A 399 -2.83 -6.25 6.10
N ILE A 400 -3.88 -6.63 6.83
CA ILE A 400 -4.66 -5.70 7.65
C ILE A 400 -4.15 -5.80 9.07
N GLU A 401 -3.51 -4.74 9.58
CA GLU A 401 -2.91 -4.75 10.91
C GLU A 401 -3.91 -4.34 12.00
N GLN A 402 -4.86 -3.46 11.67
CA GLN A 402 -5.82 -2.93 12.62
C GLN A 402 -7.20 -2.78 11.97
N SER A 403 -8.24 -3.14 12.71
CA SER A 403 -9.62 -2.76 12.43
C SER A 403 -10.41 -2.69 13.72
N LEU A 404 -10.98 -1.51 13.96
CA LEU A 404 -11.80 -1.26 15.13
C LEU A 404 -13.18 -1.92 15.01
N ASN A 405 -13.68 -2.12 13.79
CA ASN A 405 -14.96 -2.78 13.52
C ASN A 405 -14.89 -4.28 13.81
N GLU A 406 -13.73 -4.89 13.57
CA GLU A 406 -13.49 -6.33 13.79
C GLU A 406 -12.67 -6.63 15.05
N ALA A 407 -12.53 -5.65 15.96
CA ALA A 407 -11.77 -5.82 17.21
C ALA A 407 -10.33 -6.30 17.03
N LYS A 408 -9.68 -5.95 15.91
CA LYS A 408 -8.29 -6.28 15.62
C LYS A 408 -7.38 -5.10 15.98
N SER A 409 -6.51 -5.32 16.96
CA SER A 409 -5.48 -4.36 17.39
C SER A 409 -4.15 -4.65 16.70
N SER A 410 -3.45 -3.62 16.22
CA SER A 410 -2.11 -3.80 15.64
C SER A 410 -1.10 -4.11 16.75
N PRO A 411 -0.16 -5.06 16.53
CA PRO A 411 0.88 -5.38 17.51
C PRO A 411 1.86 -4.22 17.76
N ILE A 412 1.86 -3.21 16.88
CA ILE A 412 2.71 -2.02 16.99
C ILE A 412 2.08 -1.00 17.97
N LEU A 413 0.78 -1.10 18.25
CA LEU A 413 0.13 -0.20 19.20
C LEU A 413 0.59 -0.51 20.63
N PRO A 414 0.90 0.52 21.44
CA PRO A 414 1.22 0.32 22.85
C PRO A 414 0.12 -0.46 23.58
N VAL A 415 0.51 -1.40 24.45
CA VAL A 415 -0.43 -2.05 25.38
C VAL A 415 -1.14 -0.98 26.22
N GLY A 416 -2.44 -1.15 26.45
CA GLY A 416 -3.25 -0.20 27.21
C GLY A 416 -3.73 1.02 26.41
N MET A 417 -3.79 0.93 25.08
CA MET A 417 -4.47 1.95 24.30
C MET A 417 -5.98 1.94 24.57
N THR A 418 -6.55 3.14 24.66
CA THR A 418 -7.99 3.33 24.88
C THR A 418 -8.63 4.08 23.72
N LYS A 419 -9.88 3.75 23.43
CA LYS A 419 -10.75 4.47 22.51
C LYS A 419 -11.57 5.46 23.32
N SER A 420 -11.50 6.73 22.95
CA SER A 420 -12.34 7.77 23.52
C SER A 420 -13.38 8.27 22.52
N LEU A 421 -14.63 8.37 22.96
CA LEU A 421 -15.72 9.01 22.25
C LEU A 421 -16.03 10.34 22.95
N VAL A 422 -15.96 11.46 22.23
CA VAL A 422 -16.13 12.80 22.80
C VAL A 422 -17.34 13.49 22.17
N TRP A 423 -18.27 13.89 23.03
CA TRP A 423 -19.41 14.74 22.69
C TRP A 423 -19.14 16.17 23.15
N LYS A 424 -19.53 17.13 22.32
CA LYS A 424 -19.63 18.55 22.67
C LYS A 424 -20.97 19.08 22.18
N ARG A 425 -21.01 19.90 21.12
CA ARG A 425 -22.26 20.39 20.54
C ARG A 425 -22.86 19.40 19.55
N GLU A 426 -22.05 18.49 19.04
CA GLU A 426 -22.42 17.63 17.95
C GLU A 426 -23.20 16.38 18.39
N LEU A 427 -24.16 15.94 17.57
CA LEU A 427 -24.99 14.75 17.86
C LEU A 427 -24.22 13.43 17.83
N GLN A 428 -23.12 13.36 17.07
CA GLN A 428 -22.25 12.19 16.98
C GLN A 428 -20.92 12.47 17.69
N PRO A 429 -20.35 11.48 18.40
CA PRO A 429 -19.05 11.67 19.05
C PRO A 429 -17.93 11.84 18.02
N LYS A 430 -16.89 12.58 18.40
CA LYS A 430 -15.56 12.45 17.78
C LYS A 430 -14.82 11.29 18.45
N GLN A 431 -14.13 10.49 17.67
CA GLN A 431 -13.38 9.35 18.18
C GLN A 431 -11.89 9.68 18.27
N TYR A 432 -11.24 9.28 19.36
CA TYR A 432 -9.81 9.41 19.57
C TYR A 432 -9.22 8.07 20.00
N LEU A 433 -8.01 7.79 19.55
CA LEU A 433 -7.18 6.69 20.05
C LEU A 433 -6.12 7.30 20.97
N LEU A 434 -6.08 6.82 22.22
CA LEU A 434 -5.22 7.39 23.26
C LEU A 434 -4.22 6.34 23.71
N THR A 435 -2.93 6.67 23.64
CA THR A 435 -1.90 5.91 24.36
C THR A 435 -2.03 6.16 25.87
N PRO A 436 -1.47 5.30 26.74
CA PRO A 436 -1.51 5.52 28.19
C PRO A 436 -1.04 6.93 28.59
N ARG A 437 0.04 7.42 27.97
CA ARG A 437 0.55 8.79 28.20
C ARG A 437 -0.41 9.88 27.73
N LEU A 438 -1.06 9.69 26.58
CA LEU A 438 -2.01 10.67 26.05
C LEU A 438 -3.33 10.65 26.82
N LYS A 439 -3.74 9.50 27.36
CA LYS A 439 -4.98 9.31 28.13
C LYS A 439 -5.04 10.29 29.32
N GLU A 440 -3.96 10.40 30.07
CA GLU A 440 -3.90 11.27 31.25
C GLU A 440 -4.07 12.76 30.89
N ALA A 441 -3.27 13.26 29.94
CA ALA A 441 -3.40 14.63 29.43
C ALA A 441 -4.78 14.90 28.83
N PHE A 442 -5.35 13.90 28.14
CA PHE A 442 -6.68 13.99 27.55
C PHE A 442 -7.78 14.09 28.60
N ILE A 443 -7.71 13.30 29.67
CA ILE A 443 -8.65 13.37 30.81
C ILE A 443 -8.66 14.76 31.45
N HIS A 444 -7.50 15.41 31.58
CA HIS A 444 -7.40 16.78 32.10
C HIS A 444 -8.03 17.83 31.18
N TYR A 445 -8.02 17.58 29.87
CA TYR A 445 -8.61 18.46 28.87
C TYR A 445 -10.15 18.34 28.77
N MET A 446 -10.73 17.24 29.26
CA MET A 446 -12.16 17.00 29.27
C MET A 446 -12.87 17.68 30.45
N ASP A 447 -14.11 18.11 30.22
CA ASP A 447 -14.95 18.60 31.32
C ASP A 447 -15.43 17.43 32.17
N ILE A 448 -15.86 16.36 31.50
CA ILE A 448 -16.30 15.10 32.11
C ILE A 448 -15.68 13.95 31.31
N ALA A 449 -15.02 13.02 31.98
CA ALA A 449 -14.53 11.78 31.40
C ALA A 449 -15.09 10.58 32.17
N ILE A 450 -15.65 9.62 31.45
CA ILE A 450 -16.20 8.36 31.96
C ILE A 450 -15.21 7.28 31.55
N ASP A 451 -14.39 6.83 32.50
CA ASP A 451 -13.32 5.88 32.29
C ASP A 451 -13.79 4.47 32.65
N PHE A 452 -13.98 3.64 31.63
CA PHE A 452 -14.39 2.25 31.81
C PHE A 452 -13.24 1.33 32.22
N GLU A 453 -12.00 1.67 31.89
CA GLU A 453 -10.81 0.90 32.26
C GLU A 453 -10.47 1.10 33.74
N ASP A 454 -10.40 2.36 34.18
CA ASP A 454 -10.08 2.69 35.57
C ASP A 454 -11.30 2.70 36.51
N HIS A 455 -12.49 2.41 35.98
CA HIS A 455 -13.77 2.46 36.66
C HIS A 455 -14.10 3.80 37.35
N LYS A 456 -13.71 4.93 36.75
CA LYS A 456 -13.86 6.26 37.34
C LYS A 456 -14.76 7.17 36.51
N ILE A 457 -15.47 8.07 37.18
CA ILE A 457 -16.03 9.27 36.56
C ILE A 457 -15.16 10.43 37.01
N ILE A 458 -14.69 11.23 36.06
CA ILE A 458 -13.69 12.28 36.28
C ILE A 458 -14.29 13.60 35.81
N ILE A 459 -14.20 14.64 36.64
CA ILE A 459 -14.68 15.99 36.30
C ILE A 459 -13.51 16.97 36.49
N LYS A 460 -13.11 17.66 35.42
CA LYS A 460 -11.89 18.51 35.35
C LYS A 460 -10.64 17.79 35.90
N GLY A 461 -10.37 16.60 35.39
CA GLY A 461 -9.21 15.79 35.81
C GLY A 461 -9.27 15.21 37.23
N LYS A 462 -10.33 15.44 38.02
CA LYS A 462 -10.48 14.89 39.37
C LYS A 462 -11.56 13.82 39.43
N ALA A 463 -11.17 12.59 39.77
CA ALA A 463 -12.08 11.47 39.98
C ALA A 463 -13.13 11.77 41.05
N LEU A 464 -14.35 11.31 40.83
CA LEU A 464 -15.44 11.40 41.79
C LEU A 464 -15.30 10.31 42.85
N THR A 465 -15.61 10.67 44.09
CA THR A 465 -15.57 9.73 45.23
C THR A 465 -16.97 9.14 45.48
N SER A 466 -17.04 8.04 46.24
CA SER A 466 -18.31 7.41 46.66
C SER A 466 -19.22 8.35 47.46
N LYS A 467 -18.64 9.36 48.14
CA LYS A 467 -19.40 10.43 48.82
C LYS A 467 -20.09 11.39 47.85
N GLN A 468 -19.64 11.46 46.60
CA GLN A 468 -20.17 12.34 45.56
C GLN A 468 -21.17 11.62 44.66
N ILE A 469 -20.93 10.34 44.38
CA ILE A 469 -21.83 9.46 43.63
C ILE A 469 -21.84 8.10 44.30
N HIS A 470 -23.01 7.67 44.78
CA HIS A 470 -23.14 6.44 45.56
C HIS A 470 -22.88 5.16 44.74
N SER A 471 -23.19 5.18 43.43
CA SER A 471 -22.94 4.04 42.54
C SER A 471 -22.25 4.50 41.26
N THR A 472 -20.91 4.56 41.29
CA THR A 472 -20.10 4.93 40.12
C THR A 472 -20.36 3.98 38.96
N SER A 473 -20.42 2.66 39.20
CA SER A 473 -20.65 1.66 38.12
C SER A 473 -21.98 1.89 37.40
N ALA A 474 -23.09 1.96 38.13
CA ALA A 474 -24.41 2.19 37.54
C ALA A 474 -24.48 3.55 36.84
N THR A 475 -23.83 4.58 37.41
CA THR A 475 -23.77 5.90 36.78
C THR A 475 -23.02 5.84 35.44
N LYS A 476 -21.92 5.09 35.32
CA LYS A 476 -21.19 4.94 34.05
C LYS A 476 -22.08 4.30 32.98
N GLU A 477 -22.74 3.19 33.30
CA GLU A 477 -23.62 2.45 32.38
C GLU A 477 -24.81 3.30 31.92
N ILE A 478 -25.40 4.05 32.85
CA ILE A 478 -26.50 4.96 32.53
C ILE A 478 -26.03 6.11 31.65
N LEU A 479 -24.91 6.75 31.99
CA LEU A 479 -24.37 7.83 31.17
C LEU A 479 -23.97 7.36 29.77
N GLU A 480 -23.41 6.15 29.65
CA GLU A 480 -23.12 5.54 28.36
C GLU A 480 -24.40 5.30 27.54
N CYS A 481 -25.44 4.73 28.14
CA CYS A 481 -26.74 4.55 27.49
C CYS A 481 -27.28 5.90 26.98
N LEU A 482 -27.24 6.94 27.82
CA LEU A 482 -27.69 8.28 27.44
C LEU A 482 -26.83 8.94 26.35
N LEU A 483 -25.51 8.78 26.39
CA LEU A 483 -24.57 9.34 25.40
C LEU A 483 -24.62 8.58 24.06
N SER A 484 -24.88 7.27 24.06
CA SER A 484 -25.13 6.51 22.83
C SER A 484 -26.38 7.00 22.08
N LYS A 485 -27.33 7.59 22.81
CA LYS A 485 -28.55 8.24 22.31
C LYS A 485 -28.48 9.77 22.49
N TYR A 486 -27.29 10.37 22.37
CA TYR A 486 -27.08 11.81 22.64
C TYR A 486 -28.07 12.70 21.85
N GLY A 487 -28.71 13.64 22.55
CA GLY A 487 -29.75 14.51 21.97
C GLY A 487 -31.09 13.84 21.69
N ARG A 488 -31.24 12.53 21.89
CA ARG A 488 -32.50 11.79 21.76
C ARG A 488 -33.11 11.47 23.12
N ILE A 489 -34.39 11.12 23.10
CA ILE A 489 -35.14 10.72 24.30
C ILE A 489 -34.86 9.24 24.57
N VAL A 490 -34.58 8.92 25.84
CA VAL A 490 -34.45 7.56 26.35
C VAL A 490 -35.59 7.32 27.34
N ASN A 491 -36.36 6.25 27.16
CA ASN A 491 -37.43 5.92 28.09
C ASN A 491 -36.85 5.27 29.35
N GLY A 492 -37.50 5.47 30.50
CA GLY A 492 -37.08 4.86 31.77
C GLY A 492 -36.97 3.33 31.72
N SER A 493 -37.76 2.69 30.85
CA SER A 493 -37.67 1.25 30.54
C SER A 493 -36.35 0.81 29.92
N ASP A 494 -35.69 1.71 29.18
CA ASP A 494 -34.46 1.43 28.41
C ASP A 494 -33.19 1.62 29.26
N ILE A 495 -33.35 2.00 30.54
CA ILE A 495 -32.23 2.15 31.47
C ILE A 495 -31.68 0.74 31.80
N PRO A 496 -30.36 0.51 31.63
CA PRO A 496 -29.78 -0.83 31.74
C PRO A 496 -29.84 -1.41 33.15
N VAL A 497 -29.86 -0.56 34.18
CA VAL A 497 -29.84 -0.99 35.58
C VAL A 497 -31.24 -0.89 36.18
N GLU A 498 -31.82 -2.04 36.55
CA GLU A 498 -33.23 -2.15 36.95
C GLU A 498 -33.63 -1.24 38.12
N ALA A 499 -32.77 -1.14 39.13
CA ALA A 499 -33.00 -0.29 40.30
C ALA A 499 -33.21 1.19 39.95
N TYR A 500 -32.68 1.64 38.80
CA TYR A 500 -32.81 3.02 38.32
C TYR A 500 -33.84 3.18 37.20
N ARG A 501 -34.65 2.15 36.90
CA ARG A 501 -35.86 2.30 36.08
C ARG A 501 -36.98 3.05 36.81
N ASP A 502 -36.83 3.31 38.10
CA ASP A 502 -37.66 4.25 38.84
C ASP A 502 -37.08 5.67 38.78
N ARG A 503 -37.92 6.66 38.47
CA ARG A 503 -37.51 8.06 38.33
C ARG A 503 -36.86 8.62 39.61
N ASN A 504 -37.40 8.30 40.79
CA ASN A 504 -36.91 8.86 42.05
C ASN A 504 -35.52 8.33 42.37
N GLU A 505 -35.30 7.04 42.15
CA GLU A 505 -34.00 6.39 42.33
C GLU A 505 -32.94 7.00 41.40
N LEU A 506 -33.24 7.11 40.10
CA LEU A 506 -32.34 7.72 39.13
C LEU A 506 -32.04 9.19 39.47
N GLN A 507 -33.07 9.96 39.79
CA GLN A 507 -32.94 11.40 40.03
C GLN A 507 -32.22 11.70 41.34
N SER A 508 -32.51 10.97 42.42
CA SER A 508 -31.92 11.22 43.74
C SER A 508 -30.49 10.69 43.88
N LYS A 509 -30.17 9.54 43.28
CA LYS A 509 -28.88 8.86 43.48
C LYS A 509 -27.86 9.08 42.37
N ILE A 510 -28.30 9.45 41.16
CA ILE A 510 -27.41 9.61 40.00
C ILE A 510 -27.46 11.04 39.45
N ILE A 511 -28.61 11.46 38.89
CA ILE A 511 -28.69 12.70 38.12
C ILE A 511 -28.55 13.94 39.03
N GLY A 512 -29.22 13.95 40.19
CA GLY A 512 -29.13 15.02 41.17
C GLY A 512 -27.70 15.23 41.69
N PRO A 513 -27.04 14.19 42.23
CA PRO A 513 -25.65 14.27 42.66
C PRO A 513 -24.70 14.71 41.55
N LEU A 514 -24.83 14.14 40.34
CA LEU A 514 -23.98 14.53 39.20
C LEU A 514 -24.19 15.99 38.79
N LYS A 515 -25.43 16.48 38.75
CA LYS A 515 -25.74 17.91 38.51
C LYS A 515 -25.13 18.81 39.59
N LYS A 516 -25.22 18.42 40.85
CA LYS A 516 -24.65 19.18 41.99
C LYS A 516 -23.13 19.27 41.88
N VAL A 517 -22.46 18.17 41.55
CA VAL A 517 -21.00 18.15 41.37
C VAL A 517 -20.58 18.94 40.14
N ALA A 518 -21.29 18.80 39.01
CA ALA A 518 -21.03 19.56 37.79
C ALA A 518 -21.18 21.06 38.04
N ARG A 519 -22.26 21.50 38.70
CA ARG A 519 -22.45 22.91 39.05
C ARG A 519 -21.34 23.45 39.95
N LYS A 520 -20.85 22.65 40.91
CA LYS A 520 -19.75 23.05 41.80
C LYS A 520 -18.39 23.12 41.09
N LYS A 521 -18.07 22.17 40.22
CA LYS A 521 -16.73 22.03 39.60
C LYS A 521 -16.60 22.71 38.23
N LEU A 522 -17.67 22.71 37.43
CA LEU A 522 -17.69 23.25 36.06
C LEU A 522 -18.39 24.61 35.97
N LEU A 523 -19.03 25.06 37.05
CA LEU A 523 -19.86 26.29 37.09
C LEU A 523 -21.00 26.30 36.05
N VAL A 524 -21.40 25.12 35.58
CA VAL A 524 -22.51 24.94 34.64
C VAL A 524 -23.44 23.82 35.10
N ASN A 525 -24.71 23.92 34.72
CA ASN A 525 -25.66 22.83 34.94
C ASN A 525 -25.46 21.75 33.87
N LEU A 526 -25.41 20.50 34.31
CA LEU A 526 -25.37 19.37 33.38
C LEU A 526 -26.68 19.34 32.57
N PRO A 527 -26.64 19.24 31.23
CA PRO A 527 -27.80 19.43 30.35
C PRO A 527 -28.71 18.19 30.30
N ILE A 528 -28.94 17.54 31.44
CA ILE A 528 -29.79 16.36 31.53
C ILE A 528 -31.20 16.80 31.92
N GLU A 529 -32.18 16.42 31.10
CA GLU A 529 -33.60 16.68 31.36
C GLU A 529 -34.32 15.38 31.61
N ILE A 530 -35.21 15.40 32.62
CA ILE A 530 -36.09 14.29 32.96
C ILE A 530 -37.52 14.82 32.91
N THR A 531 -38.36 14.19 32.10
CA THR A 531 -39.78 14.53 31.92
C THR A 531 -40.67 13.31 32.17
N GLY A 532 -41.96 13.51 32.47
CA GLY A 532 -42.91 12.43 32.74
C GLY A 532 -43.27 12.27 34.23
N LYS A 533 -44.07 11.25 34.54
CA LYS A 533 -44.61 11.01 35.89
C LYS A 533 -43.58 10.31 36.78
N LEU A 534 -43.83 10.27 38.09
CA LEU A 534 -43.07 9.45 39.03
C LEU A 534 -43.28 7.96 38.70
N GLY A 535 -42.35 7.09 39.11
CA GLY A 535 -42.36 5.66 38.78
C GLY A 535 -41.60 5.34 37.49
N LYS A 536 -42.09 4.36 36.72
CA LYS A 536 -41.44 3.83 35.51
C LYS A 536 -41.72 4.63 34.22
N ASN A 537 -42.73 5.50 34.25
CA ASN A 537 -43.22 6.24 33.08
C ASN A 537 -42.58 7.64 32.99
N TYR A 538 -41.27 7.67 32.78
CA TYR A 538 -40.50 8.89 32.55
C TYR A 538 -39.59 8.74 31.34
N SER A 539 -39.08 9.88 30.90
CA SER A 539 -38.13 9.97 29.81
C SER A 539 -36.97 10.90 30.18
N ILE A 540 -35.79 10.59 29.67
CA ILE A 540 -34.55 11.31 29.97
C ILE A 540 -33.79 11.63 28.68
N LYS A 541 -33.17 12.80 28.63
CA LYS A 541 -32.40 13.27 27.48
C LYS A 541 -31.20 14.10 27.93
N ILE A 542 -30.06 13.90 27.30
CA ILE A 542 -28.93 14.83 27.38
C ILE A 542 -29.05 15.82 26.22
N LYS A 543 -29.29 17.09 26.52
CA LYS A 543 -29.32 18.16 25.51
C LYS A 543 -27.91 18.46 25.00
N PRO A 544 -27.74 18.69 23.68
CA PRO A 544 -26.48 19.18 23.12
C PRO A 544 -26.00 20.45 23.82
N ASN A 545 -24.72 20.51 24.18
CA ASN A 545 -24.18 21.66 24.91
C ASN A 545 -22.69 21.89 24.60
N ASP A 546 -22.04 22.81 25.34
CA ASP A 546 -20.62 23.11 25.15
C ASP A 546 -19.65 22.27 25.97
N LEU A 547 -20.16 21.36 26.82
CA LEU A 547 -19.31 20.51 27.65
C LEU A 547 -18.65 19.42 26.81
N LYS A 548 -17.34 19.26 27.00
CA LYS A 548 -16.59 18.13 26.43
C LYS A 548 -16.77 16.91 27.34
N ILE A 549 -17.65 16.01 26.94
CA ILE A 549 -17.94 14.77 27.64
C ILE A 549 -17.28 13.62 26.88
N ALA A 550 -16.37 12.90 27.55
CA ALA A 550 -15.67 11.76 26.99
C ALA A 550 -16.14 10.44 27.62
N VAL A 551 -16.31 9.40 26.81
CA VAL A 551 -16.37 7.99 27.24
C VAL A 551 -15.10 7.32 26.78
N ILE A 552 -14.32 6.80 27.71
CA ILE A 552 -13.02 6.15 27.46
C ILE A 552 -13.18 4.65 27.73
N LYS A 553 -12.85 3.82 26.75
CA LYS A 553 -12.95 2.35 26.81
C LYS A 553 -11.63 1.71 26.41
N PRO A 554 -11.28 0.54 26.97
CA PRO A 554 -10.16 -0.24 26.48
C PRO A 554 -10.40 -0.64 25.01
N ILE A 555 -9.33 -0.63 24.22
CA ILE A 555 -9.30 -1.30 22.92
C ILE A 555 -8.77 -2.70 23.24
N MET A 556 -9.59 -3.72 22.96
CA MET A 556 -9.31 -5.13 23.31
C MET A 556 -7.85 -5.54 23.09
#